data_AF-A0A3N7H4G9-F1
#
_entry.id   AF-A0A3N7H4G9-F1
#
_cell.length_a   1.000
_cell.length_b   1.000
_cell.length_c   1.000
_cell.angle_alpha   90.00
_cell.angle_beta   90.00
_cell.angle_gamma   90.00
#
_symmetry.space_group_name_H-M   'P 1'
#
loop_
_entity.id
_entity.type
_entity.pdbx_description
1 polymer ?
#
loop_
_entity_poly.entity_id
_entity_poly.type
_entity_poly.pdbx_seq_one_letter_code
_entity_poly.pdbx_strand_id
1 'polypeptide(L)' 'RGQNPLKLSDGSERKFIEDNDTVIMRGHAEKDGVRVGFGEVRAKILPAK' A
#
# COMPACT_ATOMS: atom_id res chain seq x y z
N ARG A 1 0.88 4.21 -18.81
CA ARG A 1 2.16 4.92 -18.57
C ARG A 1 2.11 5.54 -17.18
N GLY A 2 3.12 5.32 -16.32
CA GLY A 2 3.21 5.97 -15.00
C GLY A 2 3.70 7.41 -15.12
N GLN A 3 2.82 8.32 -15.55
CA GLN A 3 3.17 9.71 -15.90
C GLN A 3 3.36 10.61 -14.68
N ASN A 4 2.76 10.26 -13.54
CA ASN A 4 2.89 10.97 -12.28
C ASN A 4 3.41 9.98 -11.22
N PRO A 5 4.73 9.92 -10.99
CA PRO A 5 5.32 9.09 -9.96
C PRO A 5 4.82 9.48 -8.57
N LEU A 6 4.62 8.50 -7.70
CA LEU A 6 4.32 8.70 -6.29
C LEU A 6 5.62 8.83 -5.52
N LYS A 7 5.80 9.94 -4.80
CA LYS A 7 6.91 10.11 -3.85
C LYS A 7 6.53 9.49 -2.50
N LEU A 8 7.35 8.57 -2.01
CA LEU A 8 7.17 7.90 -0.73
C LEU A 8 7.85 8.68 0.40
N SER A 9 7.52 8.35 1.65
CA SER A 9 8.01 9.06 2.84
C SER A 9 9.52 8.90 3.07
N ASP A 10 10.14 7.86 2.50
CA ASP A 10 11.59 7.64 2.52
C ASP A 10 12.32 8.42 1.40
N GLY A 11 11.59 9.19 0.59
CA GLY A 11 12.13 9.97 -0.52
C GLY A 11 12.24 9.20 -1.83
N SER A 12 11.96 7.89 -1.86
CA SER A 12 11.91 7.11 -3.08
C SER A 12 10.69 7.48 -3.94
N GLU A 13 10.73 7.12 -5.22
CA GLU A 13 9.59 7.30 -6.13
C GLU A 13 9.13 5.95 -6.67
N ARG A 14 7.82 5.82 -6.89
CA ARG A 14 7.19 4.65 -7.51
C ARG A 14 6.28 5.06 -8.65
N LYS A 15 6.43 4.38 -9.78
CA LYS A 15 5.46 4.42 -10.90
C LYS A 15 4.55 3.19 -10.90
N PHE A 16 5.11 2.06 -10.52
CA PHE A 16 4.46 0.76 -10.34
C PHE A 16 5.09 0.07 -9.12
N ILE A 17 4.54 -1.09 -8.74
CA ILE A 17 5.10 -1.90 -7.66
C ILE A 17 6.41 -2.54 -8.15
N GLU A 18 7.43 -2.52 -7.31
CA GLU A 18 8.75 -3.09 -7.58
C GLU A 18 8.99 -4.35 -6.74
N ASP A 19 10.00 -5.15 -7.13
CA ASP A 19 10.41 -6.31 -6.35
C ASP A 19 10.79 -5.91 -4.93
N ASN A 20 10.33 -6.70 -3.98
CA ASN A 20 10.43 -6.49 -2.54
C ASN A 20 9.54 -5.41 -1.94
N ASP A 21 8.75 -4.69 -2.75
CA ASP A 21 7.69 -3.85 -2.20
C ASP A 21 6.65 -4.71 -1.45
N THR A 22 6.08 -4.15 -0.39
CA THR A 22 4.97 -4.75 0.36
C THR A 22 3.77 -3.83 0.31
N VAL A 23 2.65 -4.33 -0.20
CA VAL A 23 1.37 -3.62 -0.21
C VAL A 23 0.54 -4.08 0.99
N ILE A 24 0.05 -3.12 1.78
CA ILE A 24 -0.82 -3.35 2.93
C ILE A 24 -2.11 -2.57 2.71
N MET A 25 -3.23 -3.27 2.60
CA MET A 25 -4.56 -2.67 2.49
C MET A 25 -5.29 -2.78 3.84
N ARG A 26 -5.87 -1.66 4.28
CA ARG A 26 -6.66 -1.57 5.53
C ARG A 26 -7.94 -0.82 5.24
N GLY A 27 -9.03 -1.30 5.80
CA GLY A 27 -10.35 -0.67 5.70
C GLY A 27 -11.04 -0.67 7.05
N HIS A 28 -11.87 0.35 7.30
CA HIS A 28 -12.74 0.42 8.46
C HIS A 28 -13.96 1.29 8.18
N ALA A 29 -15.02 1.07 8.93
CA ALA A 29 -16.11 2.03 9.08
C ALA A 29 -15.97 2.73 10.44
N GLU A 30 -16.35 4.01 10.50
CA GLU A 30 -16.38 4.78 11.73
C GLU A 30 -17.73 5.49 11.86
N LYS A 31 -18.31 5.44 13.07
CA LYS A 31 -19.51 6.18 13.43
C LYS A 31 -19.44 6.58 14.90
N ASP A 32 -19.70 7.86 15.18
CA ASP A 32 -19.75 8.42 16.54
C ASP A 32 -18.49 8.11 17.38
N GLY A 33 -17.32 8.15 16.74
CA GLY A 33 -16.02 7.84 17.35
C GLY A 33 -15.74 6.34 17.56
N VAL A 34 -16.67 5.46 17.17
CA VAL A 34 -16.48 4.01 17.22
C VAL A 34 -16.02 3.51 15.85
N ARG A 35 -14.89 2.80 15.83
CA ARG A 35 -14.26 2.25 14.62
C ARG A 35 -14.38 0.73 14.58
N VAL A 36 -14.90 0.21 13.46
CA VAL A 36 -14.96 -1.23 13.15
C VAL A 36 -14.03 -1.52 11.97
N GLY A 37 -12.92 -2.20 12.23
CA GLY A 37 -11.89 -2.50 11.24
C GLY A 37 -12.00 -3.91 10.65
N PHE A 38 -11.53 -4.05 9.40
CA PHE A 38 -11.43 -5.33 8.70
C PHE A 38 -10.09 -6.05 8.94
N GLY A 39 -9.20 -5.48 9.75
CA GLY A 39 -7.81 -5.92 9.85
C GLY A 39 -6.96 -5.44 8.67
N GLU A 40 -5.98 -6.25 8.26
CA GLU A 40 -5.14 -5.96 7.10
C GLU A 40 -5.06 -7.12 6.11
N VAL A 41 -4.93 -6.78 4.83
CA VAL A 41 -4.48 -7.69 3.77
C VAL A 41 -3.09 -7.25 3.34
N ARG A 42 -2.13 -8.18 3.40
CA ARG A 42 -0.71 -7.89 3.14
C ARG A 42 -0.14 -8.82 2.08
N ALA A 43 0.59 -8.26 1.12
CA ALA A 43 1.31 -9.02 0.10
C ALA A 43 2.68 -8.40 -0.20
N LYS A 44 3.73 -9.23 -0.24
CA LYS A 44 5.07 -8.84 -0.68
C LYS A 44 5.31 -9.35 -2.09
N ILE A 45 5.83 -8.50 -2.97
CA ILE A 45 6.23 -8.91 -4.32
C ILE A 45 7.64 -9.49 -4.25
N LEU A 46 7.80 -10.70 -4.75
CA LEU A 46 9.09 -11.37 -4.87
C LEU A 46 9.57 -11.27 -6.33
N PRO A 47 10.90 -11.25 -6.57
CA PRO A 47 11.45 -11.28 -7.91
C PRO A 47 10.91 -12.44 -8.74
N ALA A 48 10.83 -12.20 -10.06
CA ALA A 48 10.55 -13.26 -11.02
C ALA A 48 11.62 -14.36 -10.95
N LYS A 49 11.23 -15.59 -11.33
CA LYS A 49 12.15 -16.74 -11.44
C LYS A 49 12.98 -16.69 -12.72
#